data_AF-A0A7C5NQD4-F1
#
_entry.id   AF-A0A7C5NQD4-F1
#
_cell.length_a   1.000
_cell.length_b   1.000
_cell.length_c   1.000
_cell.angle_alpha   90.00
_cell.angle_beta   90.00
_cell.angle_gamma   90.00
#
_symmetry.space_group_name_H-M   'P 1'
#
loop_
_entity.id
_entity.type
_entity.pdbx_description
1 polymer ?
#
loop_
_entity_poly.entity_id
_entity_poly.type
_entity_poly.pdbx_seq_one_letter_code
_entity_poly.pdbx_strand_id
1 'polypeptide(L)'
;MKLWKLARSINDDAFLSALIEQIDIQQNGEILLVPKLGKQKIEFGDLVNSENKLKKVKAFYQSEMKKTGWNKFKKLSVKWDGQIVGSF
;
A
#
# COMPACT_ATOMS: atom_id res chain seq x y z
N MET A 1 -10.84 -11.74 9.43
CA MET A 1 -10.63 -10.36 9.94
C MET A 1 -11.40 -9.41 9.03
N LYS A 2 -12.27 -8.54 9.57
CA LYS A 2 -13.22 -7.77 8.78
C LYS A 2 -12.52 -6.55 8.12
N LEU A 3 -12.65 -6.37 6.81
CA LEU A 3 -12.05 -5.30 5.97
C LEU A 3 -12.11 -3.90 6.57
N TRP A 4 -13.17 -3.58 7.33
CA TRP A 4 -13.30 -2.31 8.03
C TRP A 4 -12.13 -1.99 8.96
N LYS A 5 -11.44 -3.00 9.52
CA LYS A 5 -10.24 -2.78 10.34
C LYS A 5 -9.11 -2.18 9.52
N LEU A 6 -8.91 -2.67 8.30
CA LEU A 6 -7.91 -2.11 7.38
C LEU A 6 -8.26 -0.67 7.01
N ALA A 7 -9.51 -0.43 6.60
CA ALA A 7 -9.98 0.91 6.25
C ALA A 7 -9.82 1.89 7.42
N ARG A 8 -10.15 1.45 8.64
CA ARG A 8 -9.96 2.24 9.86
C ARG A 8 -8.48 2.52 10.15
N SER A 9 -7.60 1.52 10.05
CA SER A 9 -6.16 1.72 10.22
C SER A 9 -5.55 2.69 9.21
N ILE A 10 -6.06 2.71 7.97
CA ILE A 10 -5.66 3.70 6.96
C ILE A 10 -6.18 5.09 7.33
N ASN A 11 -7.45 5.20 7.74
CA ASN A 11 -8.09 6.46 8.07
C ASN A 11 -7.52 7.11 9.35
N ASP A 12 -7.18 6.31 10.36
CA ASP A 12 -6.67 6.78 11.65
C ASP A 12 -5.19 7.25 11.57
N ASP A 13 -4.47 6.97 10.46
CA ASP A 13 -3.12 7.47 10.21
C ASP A 13 -3.15 8.61 9.19
N ALA A 14 -2.74 9.82 9.60
CA ALA A 14 -2.78 11.02 8.76
C ALA A 14 -1.98 10.90 7.44
N PHE A 15 -0.90 10.12 7.43
CA PHE A 15 -0.13 9.91 6.21
C PHE A 15 -0.82 8.92 5.28
N LEU A 16 -1.32 7.80 5.81
CA LEU A 16 -1.98 6.78 5.01
C LEU A 16 -3.32 7.28 4.45
N SER A 17 -4.10 8.02 5.23
CA SER A 17 -5.36 8.66 4.77
C SER A 17 -5.14 9.72 3.69
N ALA A 18 -4.02 10.45 3.74
CA ALA A 18 -3.62 11.36 2.68
C ALA A 18 -3.08 10.63 1.44
N LEU A 19 -2.46 9.46 1.63
CA LEU A 19 -1.86 8.69 0.56
C LEU A 19 -2.86 7.82 -0.21
N ILE A 20 -3.72 7.06 0.48
CA ILE A 20 -4.58 6.03 -0.10
C ILE A 20 -5.95 6.61 -0.45
N GLU A 21 -6.38 6.38 -1.68
CA GLU A 21 -7.69 6.79 -2.19
C GLU A 21 -8.68 5.63 -2.21
N GLN A 22 -8.24 4.44 -2.64
CA GLN A 22 -9.12 3.30 -2.84
C GLN A 22 -8.53 2.01 -2.27
N ILE A 23 -9.44 1.11 -1.87
CA ILE A 23 -9.16 -0.25 -1.47
C ILE A 23 -9.94 -1.15 -2.42
N ASP A 24 -9.25 -1.77 -3.37
CA ASP A 24 -9.87 -2.67 -4.34
C ASP A 24 -9.71 -4.12 -3.88
N ILE A 25 -10.81 -4.88 -3.90
CA ILE A 25 -10.79 -6.33 -3.69
C ILE A 25 -10.86 -6.99 -5.05
N GLN A 26 -9.80 -7.69 -5.42
CA GLN A 26 -9.71 -8.42 -6.68
C GLN A 26 -10.59 -9.68 -6.63
N GLN A 27 -10.90 -10.25 -7.80
CA GLN A 27 -11.71 -11.47 -7.89
C GLN A 27 -11.10 -12.67 -7.14
N ASN A 28 -9.77 -12.72 -7.02
CA ASN A 28 -9.04 -13.74 -6.25
C ASN A 28 -8.99 -13.46 -4.74
N GLY A 29 -9.65 -12.39 -4.27
CA GLY A 29 -9.67 -11.98 -2.87
C GLY A 29 -8.45 -11.16 -2.42
N GLU A 30 -7.48 -10.89 -3.31
CA GLU A 30 -6.36 -10.03 -3.00
C GLU A 30 -6.77 -8.56 -2.90
N ILE A 31 -6.15 -7.85 -1.98
CA ILE A 31 -6.37 -6.43 -1.74
C ILE A 31 -5.32 -5.63 -2.51
N LEU A 32 -5.77 -4.64 -3.26
CA LEU A 32 -4.93 -3.58 -3.81
C LEU A 32 -5.25 -2.27 -3.10
N LEU A 33 -4.21 -1.50 -2.76
CA LEU A 33 -4.37 -0.11 -2.34
C LEU A 33 -3.96 0.80 -3.49
N VAL A 34 -4.81 1.79 -3.79
CA VAL A 34 -4.58 2.77 -4.85
C VAL A 34 -4.24 4.12 -4.20
N PRO A 35 -3.04 4.68 -4.44
CA PRO A 35 -2.68 6.00 -3.95
C PRO A 35 -3.39 7.14 -4.70
N LYS A 36 -3.53 8.30 -4.05
CA LYS A 36 -4.03 9.55 -4.66
C LYS A 36 -3.12 10.12 -5.72
N LEU A 37 -1.81 9.87 -5.59
CA LEU A 37 -0.77 10.45 -6.43
C LEU A 37 0.01 9.35 -7.16
N GLY A 38 0.27 9.61 -8.44
CA GLY A 38 0.97 8.68 -9.32
C GLY A 38 0.06 7.60 -9.91
N LYS A 39 0.67 6.65 -10.62
CA LYS A 39 -0.03 5.52 -11.27
C LYS A 39 0.27 4.18 -10.59
N GLN A 40 0.79 4.23 -9.37
CA GLN A 40 1.33 3.07 -8.69
C GLN A 40 0.19 2.24 -8.10
N LYS A 41 0.29 0.91 -8.18
CA LYS A 41 -0.61 0.02 -7.44
C LYS A 41 0.15 -0.66 -6.31
N ILE A 42 -0.45 -0.68 -5.12
CA ILE A 42 0.12 -1.37 -3.96
C ILE A 42 -0.55 -2.73 -3.83
N GLU A 43 0.17 -3.80 -4.15
CA GLU A 43 -0.27 -5.17 -3.96
C GLU A 43 -0.15 -5.54 -2.47
N PHE A 44 -1.27 -5.41 -1.75
CA PHE A 44 -1.35 -5.65 -0.31
C PHE A 44 -1.53 -7.14 0.02
N GLY A 45 -2.16 -7.88 -0.89
CA GLY A 45 -2.45 -9.31 -0.72
C GLY A 45 -3.59 -9.52 0.27
N ASP A 46 -3.38 -10.32 1.30
CA ASP A 46 -4.37 -10.58 2.35
C ASP A 46 -4.25 -9.61 3.55
N LEU A 47 -5.12 -9.80 4.53
CA LEU A 47 -5.13 -9.03 5.77
C LEU A 47 -4.13 -9.54 6.83
N VAL A 48 -3.42 -10.63 6.58
CA VAL A 48 -2.43 -11.17 7.53
C VAL A 48 -1.33 -10.13 7.71
N ASN A 49 -0.97 -9.85 8.97
CA ASN A 49 0.05 -8.84 9.33
C ASN A 49 -0.18 -7.45 8.72
N SER A 50 -1.45 -7.07 8.49
CA SER A 50 -1.84 -5.80 7.83
C SER A 50 -1.20 -4.55 8.45
N GLU A 51 -1.06 -4.49 9.77
CA GLU A 51 -0.38 -3.36 10.44
C GLU A 51 1.10 -3.25 10.02
N ASN A 52 1.82 -4.38 9.97
CA ASN A 52 3.21 -4.41 9.52
C ASN A 52 3.33 -4.02 8.04
N LYS A 53 2.40 -4.51 7.21
CA LYS A 53 2.35 -4.15 5.78
C LYS A 53 2.13 -2.64 5.60
N LEU A 54 1.21 -2.03 6.34
CA LEU A 54 0.98 -0.58 6.31
C LEU A 54 2.22 0.22 6.77
N LYS A 55 2.95 -0.25 7.79
CA LYS A 55 4.23 0.35 8.21
C LYS A 55 5.28 0.31 7.09
N LYS A 56 5.41 -0.83 6.40
CA LYS A 56 6.31 -0.98 5.23
C LYS A 56 5.93 -0.03 4.09
N VAL A 57 4.64 0.10 3.77
CA VAL A 57 4.14 1.07 2.78
C VAL A 57 4.54 2.49 3.17
N LYS A 58 4.24 2.91 4.41
CA LYS A 58 4.57 4.25 4.89
C LYS A 58 6.07 4.54 4.81
N ALA A 59 6.90 3.60 5.28
CA ALA A 59 8.36 3.72 5.22
C ALA A 59 8.86 3.92 3.78
N PHE A 60 8.37 3.13 2.83
CA PHE A 60 8.73 3.25 1.41
C PHE A 60 8.41 4.63 0.81
N TYR A 61 7.20 5.14 1.06
CA TYR A 61 6.81 6.45 0.54
C TYR A 61 7.54 7.61 1.23
N GLN A 62 7.92 7.43 2.50
CA GLN A 62 8.65 8.45 3.24
C GLN A 62 10.16 8.47 2.93
N SER A 63 10.75 7.35 2.50
CA SER A 63 12.18 7.26 2.18
C SER A 63 12.45 7.29 0.67
N GLU A 64 12.10 6.23 -0.05
CA GLU A 64 12.54 5.98 -1.42
C GLU A 64 11.79 6.84 -2.44
N MET A 65 10.50 7.07 -2.25
CA MET A 65 9.71 7.93 -3.14
C MET A 65 10.12 9.40 -3.07
N LYS A 66 10.56 9.88 -1.90
CA LYS A 66 11.14 11.23 -1.79
C LYS A 66 12.41 11.41 -2.61
N LYS A 67 13.20 10.34 -2.77
CA LYS A 67 14.47 10.37 -3.53
C LYS A 67 14.27 10.17 -5.03
N THR A 68 13.31 9.33 -5.43
CA THR A 68 13.19 8.83 -6.81
C THR A 68 12.02 9.42 -7.60
N GLY A 69 11.05 10.03 -6.92
CA GLY A 69 9.87 10.64 -7.53
C GLY A 69 8.76 9.64 -7.90
N TRP A 70 7.55 10.17 -8.04
CA TRP A 70 6.30 9.39 -8.15
C TRP A 70 6.15 8.54 -9.41
N ASN A 71 6.94 8.81 -10.45
CA ASN A 71 6.80 8.18 -11.77
C ASN A 71 7.68 6.95 -11.99
N LYS A 72 8.58 6.63 -11.04
CA LYS A 72 9.56 5.55 -11.24
C LYS A 72 9.01 4.15 -11.00
N PHE A 73 7.99 4.01 -10.16
CA PHE A 73 7.44 2.70 -9.80
C PHE A 73 6.03 2.54 -10.33
N LYS A 74 5.77 1.45 -11.06
CA LYS A 74 4.41 1.10 -11.49
C LYS A 74 3.69 0.26 -10.45
N LYS A 75 4.43 -0.53 -9.66
CA LYS A 75 3.89 -1.46 -8.66
C LYS A 75 4.76 -1.49 -7.41
N LEU A 76 4.12 -1.61 -6.25
CA LEU A 76 4.72 -1.84 -4.94
C LEU A 76 4.06 -3.08 -4.34
N SER A 77 4.81 -4.16 -4.11
CA SER A 77 4.25 -5.35 -3.46
C SER A 77 4.65 -5.43 -1.99
N VAL A 78 3.68 -5.58 -1.08
CA VAL A 78 3.90 -5.86 0.35
C VAL A 78 3.20 -7.13 0.81
N LYS A 79 2.75 -7.96 -0.14
CA LYS A 79 2.05 -9.23 0.11
C LYS A 79 2.91 -10.26 0.84
N TRP A 80 4.22 -10.27 0.59
CA TRP A 80 5.17 -11.21 1.19
C TRP A 80 6.03 -10.52 2.24
N ASP A 81 6.38 -11.24 3.31
CA ASP A 81 7.00 -10.64 4.48
C ASP A 81 8.46 -10.14 4.29
N GLY A 82 8.99 -10.15 3.06
CA GLY A 82 10.42 -9.91 2.82
C GLY A 82 10.83 -9.05 1.63
N GLN A 83 9.94 -8.53 0.77
CA GLN A 83 10.43 -7.71 -0.35
C GLN A 83 9.41 -6.75 -0.96
N ILE A 84 9.84 -5.49 -1.08
CA ILE A 84 9.25 -4.50 -1.98
C ILE A 84 9.79 -4.79 -3.38
N VAL A 85 8.95 -5.34 -4.25
CA VAL A 85 9.27 -5.51 -5.67
C VAL A 85 8.75 -4.30 -6.43
N GLY A 86 9.66 -3.40 -6.81
CA GLY A 86 9.37 -2.31 -7.72
C GLY A 86 9.65 -2.73 -9.15
N SER A 87 8.61 -2.87 -9.98
CA SER A 87 8.79 -2.98 -11.43
C SER A 87 8.79 -1.57 -12.04
N PHE A 88 9.83 -1.28 -12.83
CA PHE A 88 10.06 -0.02 -13.55
C PHE A 88 9.28 0.05 -14.87
#